data_AF-A0A971LST3-F1
#
_entry.id   AF-A0A971LST3-F1
#
_cell.length_a   1.000
_cell.length_b   1.000
_cell.length_c   1.000
_cell.angle_alpha   90.00
_cell.angle_beta   90.00
_cell.angle_gamma   90.00
#
_symmetry.space_group_name_H-M   'P 1'
#
loop_
_entity.id
_entity.type
_entity.pdbx_description
1 polymer ?
#
loop_
_entity_poly.entity_id
_entity_poly.type
_entity_poly.pdbx_seq_one_letter_code
_entity_poly.pdbx_strand_id
1 'polypeptide(L)' 'MPLRSPINLGNINQMELQNLREIIGAHQGMVTKFDFYANQCQDPQLKQLFKQSSQDAKETVTNFINSLK' A
#
# COMPACT_ATOMS: atom_id res chain seq x y z
N MET A 1 -6.28 -3.92 6.16
CA MET A 1 -7.46 -3.21 5.61
C MET A 1 -6.94 -2.07 4.76
N PRO A 2 -7.28 -1.99 3.47
CA PRO A 2 -6.77 -0.96 2.59
C PRO A 2 -7.41 0.40 2.88
N LEU A 3 -6.67 1.48 2.65
CA LEU A 3 -7.27 2.82 2.57
C LEU A 3 -8.07 2.89 1.27
N ARG A 4 -9.40 2.80 1.36
CA ARG A 4 -10.31 2.66 0.19
C ARG A 4 -10.65 3.96 -0.52
N SER A 5 -10.43 5.10 0.14
CA SER A 5 -10.72 6.42 -0.42
C SER A 5 -9.61 7.40 -0.07
N PRO A 6 -9.32 8.39 -0.95
CA PRO A 6 -8.47 9.51 -0.58
C PRO A 6 -9.03 10.24 0.65
N ILE A 7 -8.14 10.74 1.49
CA ILE A 7 -8.43 11.51 2.69
C ILE A 7 -7.97 12.96 2.48
N ASN A 8 -8.61 13.91 3.17
CA ASN A 8 -8.17 15.30 3.15
C ASN A 8 -6.95 15.47 4.08
N LEU A 9 -5.79 15.77 3.52
CA LEU A 9 -4.53 16.01 4.26
C LEU A 9 -4.18 17.50 4.37
N GLY A 10 -5.18 18.39 4.38
CA GLY A 10 -4.96 19.82 4.56
C GLY A 10 -4.23 20.13 5.87
N ASN A 11 -3.22 21.01 5.79
CA ASN A 11 -2.40 21.50 6.91
C ASN A 11 -1.48 20.47 7.59
N ILE A 12 -1.01 19.43 6.88
CA ILE A 12 0.08 18.60 7.41
C ILE A 12 1.39 19.38 7.48
N ASN A 13 2.13 19.21 8.57
CA ASN A 13 3.47 19.77 8.74
C ASN A 13 4.54 18.91 8.04
N GLN A 14 5.79 19.38 8.01
CA GLN A 14 6.88 18.69 7.32
C GLN A 14 7.19 17.29 7.89
N MET A 15 7.04 17.11 9.21
CA MET A 15 7.26 15.81 9.87
C MET A 15 6.15 14.82 9.51
N GLU A 16 4.89 15.27 9.50
CA GLU A 16 3.74 14.46 9.09
C GLU A 16 3.84 14.06 7.62
N LEU A 17 4.26 14.99 6.75
CA LEU A 17 4.53 14.70 5.34
C LEU A 17 5.64 13.65 5.17
N GLN A 18 6.71 13.74 5.96
CA GLN A 18 7.78 12.76 5.93
C GLN A 18 7.30 11.37 6.39
N ASN A 19 6.55 11.29 7.48
CA ASN A 19 5.94 10.05 7.95
C ASN A 19 5.02 9.43 6.89
N LEU A 20 4.21 10.24 6.21
CA LEU A 20 3.35 9.76 5.11
C LEU A 20 4.16 9.19 3.95
N ARG A 21 5.28 9.83 3.57
CA ARG A 21 6.17 9.32 2.52
C ARG A 21 6.80 7.98 2.91
N GLU A 22 7.20 7.83 4.17
CA GLU A 22 7.74 6.56 4.68
C GLU A 22 6.69 5.46 4.66
N ILE A 23 5.46 5.75 5.09
CA ILE A 23 4.32 4.82 5.00
C ILE A 23 4.07 4.41 3.55
N ILE A 24 4.02 5.36 2.62
CA ILE A 24 3.84 5.09 1.19
C ILE A 24 4.97 4.18 0.68
N GLY A 25 6.22 4.48 0.99
CA GLY A 25 7.37 3.68 0.57
C GLY A 25 7.35 2.25 1.14
N ALA A 26 6.98 2.09 2.41
CA ALA A 26 6.83 0.79 3.04
C ALA A 26 5.76 -0.06 2.34
N HIS A 27 4.60 0.52 2.03
CA HIS A 27 3.53 -0.19 1.30
C HIS A 27 3.92 -0.51 -0.15
N GLN A 28 4.67 0.35 -0.85
CA GLN A 28 5.22 0.02 -2.18
C GLN A 28 6.16 -1.20 -2.12
N GLY A 29 7.02 -1.25 -1.09
CA GLY A 29 7.86 -2.42 -0.82
C GLY A 29 7.04 -3.69 -0.55
N MET A 30 5.95 -3.57 0.21
CA MET A 30 5.02 -4.68 0.46
C MET A 30 4.35 -5.19 -0.82
N VAL A 31 3.86 -4.32 -1.70
CA VAL A 31 3.29 -4.70 -3.01
C VAL A 31 4.28 -5.59 -3.78
N THR A 32 5.53 -5.13 -3.90
CA THR A 32 6.57 -5.86 -4.62
C THR A 32 6.84 -7.24 -4.02
N LYS A 33 6.93 -7.33 -2.68
CA LYS A 33 7.17 -8.59 -1.97
C LYS A 33 5.98 -9.54 -2.11
N PHE A 34 4.76 -9.07 -1.94
CA PHE A 34 3.56 -9.88 -2.06
C PHE A 34 3.35 -10.39 -3.49
N ASP A 35 3.58 -9.55 -4.51
CA ASP A 35 3.54 -10.00 -5.90
C ASP A 35 4.61 -11.06 -6.18
N PHE A 36 5.83 -10.86 -5.66
CA PHE A 36 6.89 -11.86 -5.77
C PHE A 36 6.48 -13.19 -5.12
N TYR A 37 6.00 -13.18 -3.87
CA TYR A 37 5.58 -14.40 -3.18
C TYR A 37 4.35 -15.05 -3.82
N ALA A 38 3.39 -14.28 -4.31
CA ALA A 38 2.23 -14.80 -5.06
C ALA A 38 2.66 -15.56 -6.32
N ASN A 39 3.70 -15.09 -7.00
CA ASN A 39 4.22 -15.73 -8.21
C ASN A 39 4.99 -17.02 -7.91
N GLN A 40 5.71 -17.07 -6.78
CA GLN A 40 6.50 -18.24 -6.38
C GLN A 40 5.71 -19.30 -5.61
N CYS A 41 4.55 -18.94 -5.05
CA CYS A 41 3.75 -19.86 -4.25
C CYS A 41 2.94 -20.84 -5.13
N GLN A 42 2.98 -22.12 -4.75
CA GLN A 42 2.19 -23.18 -5.39
C GLN A 42 0.85 -23.43 -4.67
N ASP A 43 0.79 -23.15 -3.36
CA ASP A 43 -0.44 -23.31 -2.59
C ASP A 43 -1.49 -22.27 -3.05
N PRO A 44 -2.69 -22.70 -3.49
CA PRO A 44 -3.69 -21.78 -4.03
C PRO A 44 -4.22 -20.76 -3.01
N GLN A 45 -4.34 -21.14 -1.74
CA GLN A 45 -4.89 -20.27 -0.70
C GLN A 45 -3.88 -19.18 -0.32
N LEU A 46 -2.62 -19.55 -0.12
CA LEU A 46 -1.53 -18.61 0.13
C LEU A 46 -1.28 -17.69 -1.06
N LYS A 47 -1.34 -18.22 -2.28
CA LYS A 47 -1.26 -17.41 -3.49
C LYS A 47 -2.37 -16.35 -3.55
N GLN A 48 -3.60 -16.74 -3.25
CA GLN A 48 -4.72 -15.79 -3.22
C GLN A 48 -4.55 -14.75 -2.10
N LEU A 49 -4.08 -15.17 -0.92
CA LEU A 49 -3.78 -14.27 0.19
C LEU A 49 -2.73 -13.21 -0.20
N PHE A 50 -1.62 -13.61 -0.83
CA PHE A 50 -0.61 -12.67 -1.29
C PHE A 50 -1.12 -11.73 -2.36
N LYS A 51 -1.90 -12.22 -3.34
CA LYS A 51 -2.53 -11.36 -4.35
C LYS A 51 -3.45 -10.31 -3.72
N GLN A 52 -4.32 -10.73 -2.81
CA GLN A 52 -5.20 -9.81 -2.09
C GLN A 52 -4.40 -8.79 -1.28
N SER A 53 -3.36 -9.24 -0.57
CA SER A 53 -2.51 -8.35 0.24
C SER A 53 -1.75 -7.32 -0.60
N SER A 54 -1.27 -7.74 -1.79
CA SER A 54 -0.66 -6.83 -2.77
C SER A 54 -1.65 -5.79 -3.25
N GLN A 55 -2.86 -6.20 -3.60
CA GLN A 55 -3.92 -5.30 -4.04
C GLN A 55 -4.32 -4.29 -2.97
N ASP A 56 -4.49 -4.74 -1.72
CA ASP A 56 -4.81 -3.87 -0.59
C ASP A 56 -3.71 -2.82 -0.34
N ALA A 57 -2.43 -3.24 -0.40
CA ALA A 57 -1.30 -2.33 -0.24
C ALA A 57 -1.22 -1.31 -1.38
N LYS A 58 -1.49 -1.74 -2.62
CA LYS A 58 -1.51 -0.86 -3.80
C LYS A 58 -2.63 0.17 -3.74
N GLU A 59 -3.82 -0.23 -3.31
CA GLU A 59 -4.96 0.67 -3.11
C GLU A 59 -4.62 1.73 -2.07
N THR A 60 -3.99 1.31 -0.97
CA THR A 60 -3.54 2.22 0.10
C THR A 60 -2.53 3.26 -0.40
N VAL A 61 -1.51 2.84 -1.14
CA VAL A 61 -0.53 3.75 -1.77
C VAL A 61 -1.21 4.75 -2.71
N THR A 62 -2.10 4.24 -3.58
CA THR A 62 -2.79 5.08 -4.58
C THR A 62 -3.63 6.16 -3.92
N ASN A 63 -4.38 5.79 -2.89
CA ASN A 63 -5.24 6.72 -2.18
C ASN A 63 -4.45 7.71 -1.32
N PHE A 64 -3.33 7.31 -0.70
CA PHE A 64 -2.43 8.27 -0.04
C PHE A 64 -1.82 9.27 -1.02
N ILE A 65 -1.35 8.82 -2.18
CA ILE A 65 -0.82 9.73 -3.21
C ILE A 65 -1.90 10.70 -3.69
N ASN A 66 -3.13 10.22 -3.89
CA ASN A 66 -4.25 11.09 -4.28
C ASN A 66 -4.65 12.07 -3.18
N SER A 67 -4.45 11.72 -1.91
CA SER A 67 -4.72 12.58 -0.75
C SER A 67 -3.71 13.73 -0.61
N LEU A 68 -2.55 13.61 -1.25
CA LEU A 68 -1.48 14.63 -1.28
C LEU A 68 -1.61 15.60 -2.48
N LYS A 69 -2.56 15.38 -3.38
CA LYS A 69 -2.86 16.26 -4.51
C LYS A 69 -3.86 17.34 -4.11
#